data_AF-A0A8B2Z4L0-F1
#
_entry.id   AF-A0A8B2Z4L0-F1
#
_cell.length_a   1.000
_cell.length_b   1.000
_cell.length_c   1.000
_cell.angle_alpha   90.00
_cell.angle_beta   90.00
_cell.angle_gamma   90.00
#
_symmetry.space_group_name_H-M   'P 1'
#
loop_
_entity.id
_entity.type
_entity.pdbx_description
1 polymer ?
#
loop_
_entity_poly.entity_id
_entity_poly.type
_entity_poly.pdbx_seq_one_letter_code
_entity_poly.pdbx_strand_id
1 'polypeptide(L)'
;MEPLKKIEVNFTPGTIEFPSADRLKLYVNETLEKTKGLVATDDSIKATKASRTEVNKLEKSIADVRKRYKKAWNEPFSVFESSLKELEGDCKAASQELKETIDSFESEQKEQRRQNVKEIIEEMAPNYGVSADKIEIIDKWLLKSTAKKTILKEIAESMKVAANMAKEAEKISRECVSRGIVPERYLDLHQKGMSYIDVENLIENDLKKNEEVEDLFKAHRQAETAEKKAKMVDLGDGKLIDTVTGEVKQELQQVSFTLRGTKDQLDNLARYCVQAGINVIKASDRETIIE
;
A
#
# COMPACT_ATOMS: atom_id res chain seq x y z
N MET A 1 14.93 -7.48 -45.10
CA MET A 1 14.51 -7.53 -46.52
C MET A 1 14.80 -8.88 -47.22
N GLU A 2 15.55 -9.82 -46.62
CA GLU A 2 15.68 -11.19 -47.13
C GLU A 2 14.45 -12.12 -46.99
N PRO A 3 13.60 -12.06 -45.94
CA PRO A 3 12.51 -13.04 -45.79
C PRO A 3 11.42 -12.90 -46.87
N LEU A 4 11.21 -11.68 -47.40
CA LEU A 4 10.24 -11.41 -48.46
C LEU A 4 10.64 -12.03 -49.82
N LYS A 5 11.93 -12.36 -50.04
CA LYS A 5 12.40 -13.00 -51.28
C LYS A 5 11.92 -14.44 -51.43
N LYS A 6 11.37 -15.06 -50.36
CA LYS A 6 10.80 -16.42 -50.37
C LYS A 6 9.29 -16.44 -50.62
N ILE A 7 8.62 -15.29 -50.61
CA ILE A 7 7.18 -15.19 -50.88
C ILE A 7 7.01 -14.91 -52.37
N GLU A 8 6.95 -15.96 -53.18
CA GLU A 8 6.63 -15.85 -54.61
C GLU A 8 5.12 -16.02 -54.80
N VAL A 9 4.46 -14.97 -55.30
CA VAL A 9 3.00 -14.97 -55.54
C VAL A 9 2.75 -14.73 -57.02
N ASN A 10 2.28 -15.77 -57.72
CA ASN A 10 1.83 -15.66 -59.09
C ASN A 10 0.38 -15.14 -59.10
N PHE A 11 0.23 -13.82 -59.10
CA PHE A 11 -1.07 -13.16 -59.15
C PHE A 11 -1.41 -12.71 -60.57
N THR A 12 -2.43 -13.32 -61.15
CA THR A 12 -3.10 -12.81 -62.35
C THR A 12 -4.50 -12.33 -61.95
N PRO A 13 -4.89 -11.09 -62.29
CA PRO A 13 -6.26 -10.66 -62.10
C PRO A 13 -7.18 -11.61 -62.85
N GLY A 14 -8.11 -12.25 -62.12
CA GLY A 14 -9.11 -13.07 -62.77
C GLY A 14 -9.98 -12.21 -63.68
N THR A 15 -10.47 -12.80 -64.77
CA THR A 15 -11.51 -12.23 -65.62
C THR A 15 -12.70 -13.19 -65.65
N ILE A 16 -13.92 -12.69 -65.47
CA ILE A 16 -15.15 -13.48 -65.68
C ILE A 16 -15.84 -12.95 -66.93
N GLU A 17 -15.80 -13.74 -68.00
CA GLU A 17 -16.61 -13.47 -69.19
C GLU A 17 -18.02 -14.03 -68.98
N PHE A 18 -19.05 -13.26 -69.35
CA PHE A 18 -20.45 -13.69 -69.29
C PHE A 18 -21.14 -13.56 -70.67
N PRO A 19 -20.77 -14.39 -71.66
CA PRO A 19 -21.25 -14.23 -73.05
C PRO A 19 -22.76 -14.37 -73.21
N SER A 20 -23.42 -15.08 -72.29
CA SER A 20 -24.88 -15.29 -72.29
C SER A 20 -25.66 -14.26 -71.48
N ALA A 21 -25.02 -13.20 -70.97
CA ALA A 21 -25.67 -12.19 -70.12
C ALA A 21 -26.92 -11.58 -70.78
N ASP A 22 -26.80 -11.17 -72.04
CA ASP A 22 -27.91 -10.52 -72.75
C ASP A 22 -29.04 -11.50 -73.09
N ARG A 23 -28.69 -12.76 -73.39
CA ARG A 23 -29.68 -13.84 -73.57
C ARG A 23 -30.44 -14.12 -72.27
N LEU A 24 -29.75 -14.13 -71.13
CA LEU A 24 -30.39 -14.32 -69.82
C LEU A 24 -31.30 -13.15 -69.47
N LYS A 25 -30.89 -11.91 -69.73
CA LYS A 25 -31.74 -10.72 -69.52
C LYS A 25 -33.02 -10.78 -70.34
N LEU A 26 -32.92 -11.15 -71.62
CA LEU A 26 -34.07 -11.32 -72.50
C LEU A 26 -35.03 -12.39 -71.96
N TYR A 27 -34.51 -13.56 -71.59
CA TYR A 27 -35.33 -14.65 -71.04
C TYR A 27 -36.02 -14.27 -69.72
N VAL A 28 -35.33 -13.56 -68.82
CA VAL A 28 -35.93 -13.03 -67.59
C VAL A 28 -37.05 -12.05 -67.91
N ASN A 29 -36.82 -11.11 -68.83
CA ASN A 29 -37.83 -10.13 -69.23
C ASN A 29 -39.07 -10.81 -69.83
N GLU A 30 -38.89 -11.76 -70.76
CA GLU A 30 -40.00 -12.52 -71.35
C GLU A 30 -40.80 -13.30 -70.29
N THR A 31 -40.10 -13.88 -69.30
CA THR A 31 -40.75 -14.60 -68.19
C THR A 31 -41.57 -13.65 -67.32
N LEU A 32 -41.05 -12.45 -67.05
CA LEU A 32 -41.75 -11.44 -66.25
C LEU A 32 -42.93 -10.79 -67.00
N GLU A 33 -42.80 -10.55 -68.31
CA GLU A 33 -43.90 -10.01 -69.13
C GLU A 33 -45.14 -10.90 -69.09
N LYS A 34 -44.97 -12.24 -69.11
CA LYS A 34 -46.08 -13.21 -68.98
C LYS A 34 -46.82 -13.12 -67.64
N THR A 35 -46.21 -12.49 -66.64
CA THR A 35 -46.83 -12.29 -65.33
C THR A 35 -47.52 -10.93 -65.18
N LYS A 36 -47.26 -9.98 -66.09
CA LYS A 36 -47.88 -8.65 -66.06
C LYS A 36 -49.37 -8.76 -66.38
N GLY A 37 -50.20 -8.09 -65.59
CA GLY A 37 -51.66 -8.08 -65.79
C GLY A 37 -52.39 -9.34 -65.32
N LEU A 38 -51.69 -10.32 -64.72
CA LEU A 38 -52.37 -11.44 -64.05
C LEU A 38 -53.15 -10.93 -62.82
N VAL A 39 -54.48 -11.00 -62.90
CA VAL A 39 -55.38 -10.73 -61.78
C VAL A 39 -55.81 -12.05 -61.16
N ALA A 40 -55.57 -12.23 -59.87
CA ALA A 40 -56.00 -13.42 -59.14
C ALA A 40 -57.51 -13.37 -58.88
N THR A 41 -58.24 -14.29 -59.50
CA THR A 41 -59.67 -14.55 -59.29
C THR A 41 -59.86 -16.02 -58.90
N ASP A 42 -61.07 -16.42 -58.50
CA ASP A 42 -61.35 -17.81 -58.10
C ASP A 42 -60.99 -18.83 -59.20
N ASP A 43 -61.16 -18.45 -60.47
CA ASP A 43 -60.83 -19.30 -61.62
C ASP A 43 -59.34 -19.23 -62.03
N SER A 44 -58.65 -18.10 -61.80
CA SER A 44 -57.27 -17.88 -62.28
C SER A 44 -56.18 -18.18 -61.24
N ILE A 45 -56.54 -18.28 -59.95
CA ILE A 45 -55.59 -18.38 -58.83
C ILE A 45 -54.58 -19.52 -58.97
N LYS A 46 -54.98 -20.66 -59.56
CA LYS A 46 -54.09 -21.80 -59.79
C LYS A 46 -52.99 -21.46 -60.79
N ALA A 47 -53.33 -20.79 -61.89
CA ALA A 47 -52.37 -20.35 -62.89
C ALA A 47 -51.44 -19.26 -62.32
N THR A 48 -51.99 -18.28 -61.58
CA THR A 48 -51.18 -17.23 -60.93
C THR A 48 -50.16 -17.81 -59.94
N LYS A 49 -50.54 -18.81 -59.14
CA LYS A 49 -49.62 -19.52 -58.22
C LYS A 49 -48.52 -20.28 -58.98
N ALA A 50 -48.85 -20.87 -60.13
CA ALA A 50 -47.88 -21.56 -60.98
C ALA A 50 -46.85 -20.56 -61.55
N SER A 51 -47.30 -19.42 -62.10
CA SER A 51 -46.41 -18.36 -62.60
C SER A 51 -45.49 -17.80 -61.50
N ARG A 52 -46.00 -17.58 -60.28
CA ARG A 52 -45.16 -17.18 -59.13
C ARG A 52 -44.09 -18.23 -58.82
N THR A 53 -44.45 -19.51 -58.88
CA THR A 53 -43.50 -20.60 -58.64
C THR A 53 -42.40 -20.63 -59.69
N GLU A 54 -42.73 -20.38 -60.95
CA GLU A 54 -41.78 -20.30 -62.06
C GLU A 54 -40.81 -19.13 -61.88
N VAL A 55 -41.31 -17.94 -61.55
CA VAL A 55 -40.46 -16.76 -61.25
C VAL A 55 -39.51 -17.02 -60.09
N ASN A 56 -40.01 -17.59 -58.99
CA ASN A 56 -39.18 -17.93 -57.83
C ASN A 56 -38.09 -18.97 -58.16
N LYS A 57 -38.40 -19.95 -59.02
CA LYS A 57 -37.41 -20.93 -59.47
C LYS A 57 -36.32 -20.27 -60.31
N LEU A 58 -36.70 -19.33 -61.19
CA LEU A 58 -35.76 -18.57 -62.01
C LEU A 58 -34.85 -17.69 -61.15
N GLU A 59 -35.43 -16.93 -60.21
CA GLU A 59 -34.69 -16.10 -59.25
C GLU A 59 -33.68 -16.94 -58.45
N LYS A 60 -34.13 -18.07 -57.90
CA LYS A 60 -33.27 -18.99 -57.16
C LYS A 60 -32.11 -19.51 -58.02
N SER A 61 -32.38 -19.90 -59.27
CA SER A 61 -31.35 -20.42 -60.19
C SER A 61 -30.29 -19.36 -60.49
N ILE A 62 -30.69 -18.11 -60.70
CA ILE A 62 -29.77 -16.97 -60.90
C ILE A 62 -28.94 -16.75 -59.63
N ALA A 63 -29.58 -16.77 -58.46
CA ALA A 63 -28.90 -16.59 -57.18
C ALA A 63 -27.88 -17.70 -56.91
N ASP A 64 -28.20 -18.96 -57.24
CA ASP A 64 -27.32 -20.11 -57.05
C ASP A 64 -26.09 -20.02 -57.97
N VAL A 65 -26.27 -19.63 -59.25
CA VAL A 65 -25.15 -19.37 -60.17
C VAL A 65 -24.25 -18.25 -59.63
N ARG A 66 -24.82 -17.13 -59.18
CA ARG A 66 -24.06 -16.02 -58.57
C ARG A 66 -23.24 -16.50 -57.36
N LYS A 67 -23.86 -17.24 -56.44
CA LYS A 67 -23.19 -17.76 -55.23
C LYS A 67 -22.08 -18.74 -55.59
N ARG A 68 -22.32 -19.64 -56.55
CA ARG A 68 -21.33 -20.63 -57.02
C ARG A 68 -20.06 -19.96 -57.51
N TYR A 69 -20.18 -19.01 -58.45
CA TYR A 69 -19.02 -18.32 -59.00
C TYR A 69 -18.34 -17.40 -57.99
N LYS A 70 -19.10 -16.72 -57.11
CA LYS A 70 -18.51 -15.97 -55.98
C LYS A 70 -17.66 -16.86 -55.07
N LYS A 71 -18.17 -18.05 -54.72
CA LYS A 71 -17.42 -19.02 -53.91
C LYS A 71 -16.15 -19.45 -54.63
N ALA A 72 -16.26 -19.92 -55.88
CA ALA A 72 -15.12 -20.36 -56.68
C ALA A 72 -14.06 -19.25 -56.89
N TRP A 73 -14.48 -18.00 -57.00
CA TRP A 73 -13.57 -16.85 -57.13
C TRP A 73 -12.83 -16.53 -55.83
N ASN A 74 -13.52 -16.62 -54.70
CA ASN A 74 -12.95 -16.29 -53.39
C ASN A 74 -12.15 -17.45 -52.79
N GLU A 75 -12.40 -18.70 -53.21
CA GLU A 75 -11.71 -19.89 -52.66
C GLU A 75 -10.17 -19.78 -52.77
N PRO A 76 -9.56 -19.46 -53.93
CA PRO A 76 -8.11 -19.35 -54.04
C PRO A 76 -7.53 -18.25 -53.14
N PHE A 77 -8.23 -17.12 -53.04
CA PHE A 77 -7.84 -16.02 -52.15
C PHE A 77 -7.95 -16.43 -50.68
N SER A 78 -9.03 -17.12 -50.30
CA SER A 78 -9.24 -17.60 -48.93
C SER A 78 -8.17 -18.61 -48.51
N VAL A 79 -7.77 -19.51 -49.42
CA VAL A 79 -6.67 -20.46 -49.17
C VAL A 79 -5.36 -19.72 -49.01
N PHE A 80 -5.03 -18.80 -49.93
CA PHE A 80 -3.83 -17.97 -49.84
C PHE A 80 -3.76 -17.15 -48.55
N GLU A 81 -4.84 -16.44 -48.21
CA GLU A 81 -4.94 -15.64 -46.99
C GLU A 81 -4.80 -16.52 -45.74
N SER A 82 -5.44 -17.70 -45.73
CA SER A 82 -5.36 -18.62 -44.59
C SER A 82 -3.94 -19.15 -44.39
N SER A 83 -3.24 -19.53 -45.47
CA SER A 83 -1.83 -19.95 -45.41
C SER A 83 -0.93 -18.85 -44.87
N LEU A 84 -1.11 -17.60 -45.29
CA LEU A 84 -0.31 -16.49 -44.75
C LEU A 84 -0.64 -16.20 -43.28
N LYS A 85 -1.91 -16.26 -42.88
CA LYS A 85 -2.32 -16.07 -41.48
C LYS A 85 -1.81 -17.17 -40.56
N GLU A 86 -1.76 -18.41 -41.03
CA GLU A 86 -1.17 -19.53 -40.29
C GLU A 86 0.32 -19.27 -40.03
N LEU A 87 1.07 -18.90 -41.07
CA LEU A 87 2.49 -18.55 -40.94
C LEU A 87 2.73 -17.31 -40.05
N GLU A 88 1.86 -16.31 -40.12
CA GLU A 88 1.88 -15.15 -39.20
C GLU A 88 1.62 -15.60 -37.76
N GLY A 89 0.66 -16.50 -37.57
CA GLY A 89 0.35 -17.14 -36.29
C GLY A 89 1.53 -17.88 -35.70
N ASP A 90 2.20 -18.71 -36.49
CA ASP A 90 3.40 -19.47 -36.08
C ASP A 90 4.53 -18.52 -35.64
N CYS A 91 4.78 -17.46 -36.42
CA CYS A 91 5.77 -16.43 -36.05
C CYS A 91 5.42 -15.76 -34.73
N LYS A 92 4.14 -15.45 -34.51
CA LYS A 92 3.66 -14.79 -33.29
C LYS A 92 3.77 -15.71 -32.08
N ALA A 93 3.44 -16.99 -32.22
CA ALA A 93 3.57 -17.99 -31.18
C ALA A 93 5.04 -18.17 -30.76
N ALA A 94 5.93 -18.39 -31.74
CA ALA A 94 7.37 -18.52 -31.48
C ALA A 94 7.96 -17.27 -30.81
N SER A 95 7.54 -16.07 -31.24
CA SER A 95 7.95 -14.81 -30.61
C SER A 95 7.53 -14.71 -29.13
N GLN A 96 6.31 -15.17 -28.81
CA GLN A 96 5.79 -15.19 -27.45
C GLN A 96 6.55 -16.19 -26.57
N GLU A 97 6.82 -17.40 -27.06
CA GLU A 97 7.62 -18.41 -26.34
C GLU A 97 9.05 -17.93 -26.06
N LEU A 98 9.68 -17.27 -27.05
CA LEU A 98 11.00 -16.67 -26.89
C LEU A 98 10.99 -15.57 -25.83
N LYS A 99 9.95 -14.72 -25.82
CA LYS A 99 9.79 -13.68 -24.81
C LYS A 99 9.70 -14.29 -23.41
N GLU A 100 8.86 -15.30 -23.21
CA GLU A 100 8.71 -15.96 -21.90
C GLU A 100 10.01 -16.60 -21.43
N THR A 101 10.76 -17.21 -22.35
CA THR A 101 12.10 -17.77 -22.07
C THR A 101 13.09 -16.69 -21.64
N ILE A 102 13.10 -15.54 -22.33
CA ILE A 102 13.95 -14.39 -22.00
C ILE A 102 13.56 -13.82 -20.63
N ASP A 103 12.27 -13.59 -20.39
CA ASP A 103 11.77 -13.01 -19.14
C ASP A 103 12.09 -13.93 -17.95
N SER A 104 11.94 -15.25 -18.12
CA SER A 104 12.32 -16.24 -17.10
C SER A 104 13.82 -16.21 -16.79
N PHE A 105 14.67 -16.19 -17.82
CA PHE A 105 16.12 -16.11 -17.65
C PHE A 105 16.56 -14.78 -16.98
N GLU A 106 15.96 -13.66 -17.37
CA GLU A 106 16.25 -12.35 -16.76
C GLU A 106 15.81 -12.28 -15.30
N SER A 107 14.67 -12.90 -14.96
CA SER A 107 14.20 -13.03 -13.58
C SER A 107 15.17 -13.85 -12.73
N GLU A 108 15.61 -15.01 -13.24
CA GLU A 108 16.58 -15.87 -12.55
C GLU A 108 17.93 -15.16 -12.34
N GLN A 109 18.40 -14.43 -13.36
CA GLN A 109 19.58 -13.57 -13.26
C GLN A 109 19.41 -12.44 -12.23
N LYS A 110 18.23 -11.83 -12.14
CA LYS A 110 17.94 -10.79 -11.14
C LYS A 110 17.99 -11.38 -9.72
N GLU A 111 17.45 -12.59 -9.54
CA GLU A 111 17.46 -13.26 -8.24
C GLU A 111 18.86 -13.73 -7.83
N GLN A 112 19.66 -14.26 -8.76
CA GLN A 112 21.07 -14.56 -8.50
C GLN A 112 21.85 -13.31 -8.07
N ARG A 113 21.60 -12.15 -8.70
CA ARG A 113 22.21 -10.88 -8.25
C ARG A 113 21.71 -10.46 -6.87
N ARG A 114 20.44 -10.68 -6.55
CA ARG A 114 19.88 -10.40 -5.22
C ARG A 114 20.60 -11.23 -4.16
N GLN A 115 20.78 -12.52 -4.42
CA GLN A 115 21.50 -13.42 -3.52
C GLN A 115 22.96 -12.97 -3.34
N ASN A 116 23.66 -12.64 -4.43
CA ASN A 116 25.04 -12.11 -4.34
C ASN A 116 25.11 -10.80 -3.55
N VAL A 117 24.15 -9.89 -3.72
CA VAL A 117 24.07 -8.64 -2.96
C VAL A 117 23.82 -8.92 -1.47
N LYS A 118 22.94 -9.88 -1.16
CA LYS A 118 22.67 -10.30 0.21
C LYS A 118 23.93 -10.87 0.88
N GLU A 119 24.68 -11.72 0.19
CA GLU A 119 25.96 -12.25 0.67
C GLU A 119 26.99 -11.14 0.95
N ILE A 120 27.08 -10.15 0.05
CA ILE A 120 27.94 -8.98 0.26
C ILE A 120 27.52 -8.19 1.51
N ILE A 121 26.20 -8.00 1.71
CA ILE A 121 25.68 -7.32 2.91
C ILE A 121 26.04 -8.13 4.16
N GLU A 122 25.83 -9.44 4.16
CA GLU A 122 26.14 -10.32 5.29
C GLU A 122 27.64 -10.32 5.62
N GLU A 123 28.51 -10.33 4.61
CA GLU A 123 29.97 -10.26 4.77
C GLU A 123 30.42 -8.91 5.33
N MET A 124 29.81 -7.80 4.88
CA MET A 124 30.22 -6.45 5.26
C MET A 124 29.61 -6.00 6.60
N ALA A 125 28.42 -6.46 6.96
CA ALA A 125 27.65 -5.99 8.11
C ALA A 125 28.43 -6.00 9.45
N PRO A 126 29.21 -7.05 9.79
CA PRO A 126 30.01 -7.07 11.02
C PRO A 126 31.03 -5.93 11.10
N ASN A 127 31.62 -5.51 9.96
CA ASN A 127 32.62 -4.43 9.92
C ASN A 127 32.04 -3.06 10.30
N TYR A 128 30.72 -2.90 10.20
CA TYR A 128 30.00 -1.67 10.52
C TYR A 128 29.20 -1.76 11.82
N GLY A 129 29.14 -2.94 12.46
CA GLY A 129 28.35 -3.16 13.68
C GLY A 129 26.84 -3.04 13.46
N VAL A 130 26.36 -3.31 12.25
CA VAL A 130 24.94 -3.26 11.88
C VAL A 130 24.43 -4.67 11.58
N SER A 131 23.13 -4.92 11.79
CA SER A 131 22.52 -6.17 11.32
C SER A 131 22.29 -6.12 9.81
N ALA A 132 22.55 -7.22 9.11
CA ALA A 132 22.30 -7.35 7.67
C ALA A 132 20.82 -7.07 7.33
N ASP A 133 19.88 -7.48 8.19
CA ASP A 133 18.43 -7.29 7.98
C ASP A 133 18.00 -5.82 7.98
N LYS A 134 18.84 -4.91 8.50
CA LYS A 134 18.55 -3.47 8.49
C LYS A 134 18.94 -2.79 7.18
N ILE A 135 19.64 -3.49 6.28
CA ILE A 135 20.09 -2.94 5.01
C ILE A 135 19.12 -3.36 3.91
N GLU A 136 18.39 -2.39 3.39
CA GLU A 136 17.48 -2.60 2.27
C GLU A 136 18.24 -2.83 0.96
N ILE A 137 17.84 -3.85 0.19
CA ILE A 137 18.40 -4.13 -1.14
C ILE A 137 17.75 -3.20 -2.16
N ILE A 138 18.54 -2.27 -2.71
CA ILE A 138 18.07 -1.32 -3.72
C ILE A 138 18.04 -1.98 -5.11
N ASP A 139 16.93 -1.85 -5.84
CA ASP A 139 16.72 -2.46 -7.17
C ASP A 139 17.84 -2.14 -8.18
N LYS A 140 18.43 -0.94 -8.07
CA LYS A 140 19.58 -0.50 -8.87
C LYS A 140 20.76 -1.48 -8.77
N TRP A 141 20.98 -2.11 -7.62
CA TRP A 141 22.07 -3.07 -7.42
C TRP A 141 21.83 -4.40 -8.16
N LEU A 142 20.59 -4.67 -8.57
CA LEU A 142 20.19 -5.89 -9.28
C LEU A 142 20.26 -5.73 -10.81
N LEU A 143 20.55 -4.52 -11.31
CA LEU A 143 20.70 -4.26 -12.74
C LEU A 143 22.02 -4.83 -13.26
N LYS A 144 21.99 -5.40 -14.46
CA LYS A 144 23.19 -5.94 -15.16
C LYS A 144 24.26 -4.87 -15.39
N SER A 145 23.84 -3.61 -15.58
CA SER A 145 24.74 -2.49 -15.86
C SER A 145 25.43 -1.93 -14.61
N THR A 146 25.00 -2.30 -13.41
CA THR A 146 25.59 -1.76 -12.18
C THR A 146 26.89 -2.48 -11.86
N ALA A 147 28.00 -1.76 -11.94
CA ALA A 147 29.33 -2.32 -11.67
C ALA A 147 29.47 -2.74 -10.19
N LYS A 148 30.14 -3.88 -9.94
CA LYS A 148 30.39 -4.41 -8.58
C LYS A 148 30.99 -3.38 -7.62
N LYS A 149 31.91 -2.54 -8.09
CA LYS A 149 32.52 -1.45 -7.30
C LYS A 149 31.47 -0.43 -6.81
N THR A 150 30.50 -0.10 -7.64
CA THR A 150 29.40 0.81 -7.28
C THR A 150 28.49 0.18 -6.24
N ILE A 151 28.14 -1.11 -6.42
CA ILE A 151 27.34 -1.87 -5.45
C ILE A 151 28.00 -1.86 -4.08
N LEU A 152 29.28 -2.23 -3.99
CA LEU A 152 30.05 -2.23 -2.74
C LEU A 152 30.08 -0.85 -2.06
N LYS A 153 30.29 0.21 -2.84
CA LYS A 153 30.34 1.58 -2.33
C LYS A 153 28.98 2.03 -1.78
N GLU A 154 27.90 1.76 -2.50
CA GLU A 154 26.54 2.15 -2.09
C GLU A 154 26.08 1.35 -0.87
N ILE A 155 26.36 0.04 -0.80
CA ILE A 155 26.11 -0.79 0.39
C ILE A 155 26.89 -0.24 1.59
N ALA A 156 28.18 0.06 1.44
CA ALA A 156 28.99 0.65 2.51
C ALA A 156 28.39 1.96 3.04
N GLU A 157 27.86 2.80 2.15
CA GLU A 157 27.24 4.07 2.54
C GLU A 157 25.93 3.85 3.28
N SER A 158 25.06 2.95 2.80
CA SER A 158 23.85 2.53 3.51
C SER A 158 24.16 1.98 4.90
N MET A 159 25.23 1.18 5.04
CA MET A 159 25.67 0.66 6.34
C MET A 159 26.15 1.76 7.29
N LYS A 160 26.87 2.77 6.81
CA LYS A 160 27.26 3.92 7.66
C LYS A 160 26.05 4.70 8.15
N VAL A 161 25.07 4.93 7.28
CA VAL A 161 23.81 5.61 7.64
C VAL A 161 23.09 4.80 8.72
N ALA A 162 22.94 3.49 8.54
CA ALA A 162 22.35 2.61 9.54
C ALA A 162 23.11 2.59 10.87
N ALA A 163 24.45 2.57 10.82
CA ALA A 163 25.30 2.61 12.00
C ALA A 163 25.16 3.94 12.76
N ASN A 164 25.09 5.06 12.05
CA ASN A 164 24.88 6.37 12.66
C ASN A 164 23.50 6.49 13.30
N MET A 165 22.43 6.06 12.62
CA MET A 165 21.08 6.01 13.20
C MET A 165 21.03 5.15 14.47
N ALA A 166 21.74 4.02 14.50
CA ALA A 166 21.82 3.17 15.69
C ALA A 166 22.53 3.90 16.85
N LYS A 167 23.61 4.62 16.58
CA LYS A 167 24.32 5.44 17.60
C LYS A 167 23.46 6.60 18.10
N GLU A 168 22.74 7.27 17.21
CA GLU A 168 21.82 8.37 17.55
C GLU A 168 20.65 7.86 18.40
N ALA A 169 20.07 6.71 18.04
CA ALA A 169 19.06 6.04 18.86
C ALA A 169 19.58 5.68 20.26
N GLU A 170 20.82 5.18 20.37
CA GLU A 170 21.43 4.89 21.68
C GLU A 170 21.60 6.17 22.52
N LYS A 171 22.02 7.28 21.90
CA LYS A 171 22.15 8.59 22.58
C LYS A 171 20.79 9.10 23.07
N ILE A 172 19.77 9.09 22.20
CA ILE A 172 18.39 9.47 22.55
C ILE A 172 17.90 8.63 23.74
N SER A 173 18.08 7.31 23.66
CA SER A 173 17.68 6.40 24.73
C SER A 173 18.38 6.72 26.05
N ARG A 174 19.70 6.91 26.02
CA ARG A 174 20.49 7.26 27.20
C ARG A 174 20.08 8.59 27.82
N GLU A 175 19.82 9.60 27.00
CA GLU A 175 19.37 10.92 27.44
C GLU A 175 17.97 10.87 28.05
N CYS A 176 17.02 10.20 27.41
CA CYS A 176 15.69 10.04 27.96
C CYS A 176 15.74 9.31 29.32
N VAL A 177 16.48 8.20 29.42
CA VAL A 177 16.61 7.44 30.67
C VAL A 177 17.29 8.26 31.78
N SER A 178 18.35 9.01 31.47
CA SER A 178 19.04 9.84 32.49
C SER A 178 18.17 10.96 33.03
N ARG A 179 17.17 11.41 32.24
CA ARG A 179 16.21 12.46 32.61
C ARG A 179 14.85 11.90 33.06
N GLY A 180 14.71 10.59 33.22
CA GLY A 180 13.48 9.94 33.71
C GLY A 180 12.32 9.91 32.71
N ILE A 181 12.60 10.05 31.41
CA ILE A 181 11.60 10.06 30.33
C ILE A 181 11.62 8.71 29.58
N VAL A 182 10.44 8.28 29.14
CA VAL A 182 10.20 7.11 28.30
C VAL A 182 10.73 7.36 26.86
N PRO A 183 11.76 6.62 26.37
CA PRO A 183 12.42 6.93 25.10
C PRO A 183 11.63 6.62 23.82
N GLU A 184 10.67 5.71 23.87
CA GLU A 184 10.03 5.05 22.72
C GLU A 184 9.46 6.06 21.70
N ARG A 185 8.81 7.11 22.20
CA ARG A 185 8.23 8.16 21.35
C ARG A 185 9.29 8.88 20.51
N TYR A 186 10.44 9.18 21.12
CA TYR A 186 11.53 9.91 20.48
C TYR A 186 12.28 9.03 19.48
N LEU A 187 12.43 7.75 19.81
CA LEU A 187 13.01 6.75 18.91
C LEU A 187 12.15 6.54 17.65
N ASP A 188 10.83 6.47 17.78
CA ASP A 188 9.91 6.35 16.64
C ASP A 188 9.98 7.60 15.73
N LEU A 189 10.02 8.80 16.31
CA LEU A 189 10.17 10.04 15.55
C LEU A 189 11.50 10.10 14.79
N HIS A 190 12.59 9.68 15.43
CA HIS A 190 13.90 9.61 14.79
C HIS A 190 13.92 8.57 13.65
N GLN A 191 13.35 7.39 13.86
CA GLN A 191 13.22 6.36 12.83
C GLN A 191 12.37 6.82 11.63
N LYS A 192 11.38 7.70 11.85
CA LYS A 192 10.57 8.32 10.79
C LYS A 192 11.28 9.45 10.04
N GLY A 193 12.53 9.75 10.38
CA GLY A 193 13.37 10.71 9.66
C GLY A 193 13.52 12.07 10.34
N MET A 194 13.05 12.24 11.58
CA MET A 194 13.38 13.44 12.37
C MET A 194 14.87 13.45 12.72
N SER A 195 15.53 14.60 12.55
CA SER A 195 16.97 14.70 12.85
C SER A 195 17.23 14.51 14.35
N TYR A 196 18.41 13.99 14.70
CA TYR A 196 18.82 13.85 16.11
C TYR A 196 18.67 15.17 16.88
N ILE A 197 19.03 16.29 16.26
CA ILE A 197 18.99 17.63 16.87
C ILE A 197 17.53 18.04 17.16
N ASP A 198 16.61 17.79 16.24
CA ASP A 198 15.19 18.12 16.44
C ASP A 198 14.57 17.28 17.55
N VAL A 199 14.98 16.01 17.65
CA VAL A 199 14.56 15.11 18.73
C VAL A 199 15.10 15.59 20.08
N GLU A 200 16.38 15.98 20.15
CA GLU A 200 17.01 16.52 21.36
C GLU A 200 16.29 17.81 21.82
N ASN A 201 16.02 18.74 20.91
CA ASN A 201 15.23 19.94 21.20
C ASN A 201 13.81 19.62 21.69
N LEU A 202 13.17 18.58 21.14
CA LEU A 202 11.84 18.15 21.56
C LEU A 202 11.86 17.58 22.99
N ILE A 203 12.88 16.79 23.33
CA ILE A 203 13.09 16.27 24.69
C ILE A 203 13.21 17.44 25.67
N GLU A 204 14.05 18.44 25.36
CA GLU A 204 14.24 19.60 26.23
C GLU A 204 12.97 20.44 26.42
N ASN A 205 12.20 20.64 25.35
CA ASN A 205 10.96 21.41 25.42
C ASN A 205 9.89 20.71 26.27
N ASP A 206 9.80 19.37 26.17
CA ASP A 206 8.83 18.62 26.95
C ASP A 206 9.22 18.54 28.43
N LEU A 207 10.52 18.53 28.75
CA LEU A 207 11.01 18.69 30.12
C LEU A 207 10.64 20.04 30.71
N LYS A 208 10.91 21.14 29.99
CA LYS A 208 10.55 22.49 30.46
C LYS A 208 9.05 22.62 30.72
N LYS A 209 8.21 22.09 29.83
CA LYS A 209 6.76 22.09 30.03
C LYS A 209 6.35 21.29 31.26
N ASN A 210 6.98 20.14 31.49
CA ASN A 210 6.70 19.33 32.68
C ASN A 210 7.11 20.06 33.97
N GLU A 211 8.28 20.71 33.97
CA GLU A 211 8.75 21.54 35.10
C GLU A 211 7.80 22.73 35.37
N GLU A 212 7.40 23.47 34.33
CA GLU A 212 6.45 24.58 34.43
C GLU A 212 5.10 24.12 35.01
N VAL A 213 4.59 22.97 34.58
CA VAL A 213 3.34 22.40 35.11
C VAL A 213 3.49 22.00 36.58
N GLU A 214 4.62 21.39 36.96
CA GLU A 214 4.90 21.08 38.37
C GLU A 214 4.95 22.33 39.24
N ASP A 215 5.63 23.39 38.77
CA ASP A 215 5.79 24.63 39.52
C ASP A 215 4.47 25.38 39.64
N LEU A 216 3.66 25.42 38.58
CA LEU A 216 2.29 25.93 38.64
C LEU A 216 1.44 25.16 39.64
N PHE A 217 1.56 23.82 39.67
CA PHE A 217 0.83 22.99 40.63
C PHE A 217 1.28 23.25 42.07
N LYS A 218 2.59 23.36 42.32
CA LYS A 218 3.16 23.73 43.63
C LYS A 218 2.70 25.13 44.05
N ALA A 219 2.75 26.12 43.14
CA ALA A 219 2.31 27.49 43.39
C ALA A 219 0.82 27.56 43.69
N HIS A 220 -0.04 26.84 42.95
CA HIS A 220 -1.47 26.76 43.22
C HIS A 220 -1.76 26.15 44.60
N ARG A 221 -1.05 25.07 44.95
CA ARG A 221 -1.17 24.44 46.27
C ARG A 221 -0.71 25.37 47.40
N GLN A 222 0.35 26.14 47.19
CA GLN A 222 0.84 27.13 48.14
C GLN A 222 -0.13 28.32 48.26
N ALA A 223 -0.69 28.82 47.16
CA ALA A 223 -1.67 29.90 47.14
C ALA A 223 -2.96 29.49 47.85
N GLU A 224 -3.47 28.27 47.61
CA GLU A 224 -4.64 27.74 48.32
C GLU A 224 -4.37 27.63 49.84
N THR A 225 -3.15 27.22 50.21
CA THR A 225 -2.73 27.16 51.62
C THR A 225 -2.64 28.55 52.25
N ALA A 226 -2.11 29.54 51.51
CA ALA A 226 -1.99 30.92 51.95
C ALA A 226 -3.36 31.64 52.04
N GLU A 227 -4.28 31.39 51.10
CA GLU A 227 -5.63 31.94 51.13
C GLU A 227 -6.43 31.39 52.33
N LYS A 228 -6.30 30.08 52.62
CA LYS A 228 -6.86 29.49 53.84
C LYS A 228 -6.29 30.15 55.11
N LYS A 229 -5.00 30.47 55.12
CA LYS A 229 -4.34 31.17 56.23
C LYS A 229 -4.78 32.64 56.37
N ALA A 230 -5.00 33.35 55.26
CA ALA A 230 -5.38 34.76 55.26
C ALA A 230 -6.84 35.02 55.70
N LYS A 231 -7.72 34.02 55.58
CA LYS A 231 -9.11 34.08 56.08
C LYS A 231 -9.23 33.80 57.58
N MET A 232 -8.12 33.65 58.29
CA MET A 232 -8.08 33.35 59.73
C MET A 232 -7.47 34.55 60.49
N VAL A 233 -8.11 35.00 61.57
CA VAL A 233 -7.60 36.07 62.44
C VAL A 233 -7.11 35.46 63.76
N ASP A 234 -5.89 35.82 64.14
CA ASP A 234 -5.23 35.37 65.36
C ASP A 234 -5.77 36.13 66.59
N LEU A 235 -6.26 35.39 67.59
CA LEU A 235 -6.71 35.95 68.88
C LEU A 235 -5.77 35.57 70.05
N GLY A 236 -4.63 34.90 69.80
CA GLY A 236 -3.76 34.39 70.85
C GLY A 236 -4.26 33.09 71.50
N ASP A 237 -3.34 32.31 72.08
CA ASP A 237 -3.56 30.98 72.66
C ASP A 237 -4.08 29.89 71.69
N GLY A 238 -3.66 29.93 70.42
CA GLY A 238 -3.83 28.82 69.48
C GLY A 238 -5.27 28.53 69.07
N LYS A 239 -6.18 29.51 69.21
CA LYS A 239 -7.59 29.42 68.81
C LYS A 239 -7.89 30.46 67.74
N LEU A 240 -8.43 30.00 66.61
CA LEU A 240 -8.82 30.85 65.48
C LEU A 240 -10.35 30.95 65.44
N ILE A 241 -10.88 32.16 65.27
CA ILE A 241 -12.32 32.41 65.14
C ILE A 241 -12.66 32.69 63.68
N ASP A 242 -13.59 31.92 63.13
CA ASP A 242 -14.16 32.12 61.80
C ASP A 242 -15.17 33.29 61.85
N THR A 243 -14.81 34.43 61.24
CA THR A 243 -15.57 35.69 61.33
C THR A 243 -16.90 35.70 60.58
N VAL A 244 -17.25 34.62 59.88
CA VAL A 244 -18.54 34.48 59.18
C VAL A 244 -19.51 33.57 59.96
N THR A 245 -19.00 32.59 60.70
CA THR A 245 -19.84 31.54 61.34
C THR A 245 -19.78 31.54 62.87
N GLY A 246 -18.81 32.21 63.49
CA GLY A 246 -18.69 32.30 64.94
C GLY A 246 -18.24 31.01 65.64
N GLU A 247 -17.84 29.98 64.89
CA GLU A 247 -17.32 28.73 65.45
C GLU A 247 -15.82 28.82 65.77
N VAL A 248 -15.45 28.35 66.97
CA VAL A 248 -14.06 28.24 67.41
C VAL A 248 -13.45 26.99 66.76
N LYS A 249 -12.45 27.18 65.89
CA LYS A 249 -11.72 26.07 65.25
C LYS A 249 -10.27 26.04 65.75
N GLN A 250 -9.76 24.83 65.95
CA GLN A 250 -8.38 24.59 66.37
C GLN A 250 -7.51 24.37 65.13
N GLU A 251 -6.33 25.00 65.09
CA GLU A 251 -5.37 24.82 64.01
C GLU A 251 -4.81 23.38 64.09
N LEU A 252 -5.18 22.53 63.14
CA LEU A 252 -4.66 21.17 63.02
C LEU A 252 -3.66 21.13 61.87
N GLN A 253 -2.43 20.71 62.15
CA GLN A 253 -1.43 20.44 61.12
C GLN A 253 -1.59 19.00 60.61
N GLN A 254 -1.85 18.84 59.31
CA GLN A 254 -1.86 17.54 58.67
C GLN A 254 -0.58 17.36 57.86
N VAL A 255 0.20 16.33 58.20
CA VAL A 255 1.44 15.98 57.50
C VAL A 255 1.34 14.54 56.97
N SER A 256 1.78 14.32 55.75
CA SER A 256 1.87 12.99 55.12
C SER A 256 3.33 12.61 54.93
N PHE A 257 3.73 11.43 55.38
CA PHE A 257 5.09 10.90 55.23
C PHE A 257 5.06 9.53 54.54
N THR A 258 6.08 9.24 53.73
CA THR A 258 6.40 7.87 53.26
C THR A 258 7.62 7.40 54.06
N LEU A 259 7.48 6.32 54.81
CA LEU A 259 8.47 5.85 55.78
C LEU A 259 8.96 4.45 55.41
N ARG A 260 10.28 4.23 55.48
CA ARG A 260 10.92 2.92 55.31
C ARG A 260 11.69 2.57 56.58
N GLY A 261 11.46 1.39 57.13
CA GLY A 261 12.08 0.93 58.37
C GLY A 261 11.73 -0.52 58.66
N THR A 262 12.35 -1.10 59.69
CA THR A 262 11.98 -2.44 60.13
C THR A 262 10.59 -2.44 60.75
N LYS A 263 9.97 -3.63 60.84
CA LYS A 263 8.64 -3.80 61.43
C LYS A 263 8.54 -3.17 62.83
N ASP A 264 9.55 -3.39 63.67
CA ASP A 264 9.58 -2.88 65.04
C ASP A 264 9.67 -1.34 65.08
N GLN A 265 10.42 -0.72 64.16
CA GLN A 265 10.53 0.74 64.07
C GLN A 265 9.20 1.38 63.70
N LEU A 266 8.51 0.83 62.70
CA LEU A 266 7.22 1.36 62.25
C LEU A 266 6.11 1.09 63.28
N ASP A 267 6.13 -0.06 63.96
CA ASP A 267 5.20 -0.36 65.05
C ASP A 267 5.39 0.57 66.25
N ASN A 268 6.64 0.87 66.62
CA ASN A 268 6.93 1.81 67.71
C ASN A 268 6.49 3.24 67.37
N LEU A 269 6.70 3.68 66.12
CA LEU A 269 6.23 4.99 65.66
C LEU A 269 4.70 5.10 65.69
N ALA A 270 4.00 4.05 65.25
CA ALA A 270 2.54 4.01 65.31
C ALA A 270 2.02 4.08 66.76
N ARG A 271 2.65 3.36 67.70
CA ARG A 271 2.30 3.44 69.13
C ARG A 271 2.54 4.83 69.68
N TYR A 272 3.63 5.49 69.31
CA TYR A 272 3.92 6.86 69.72
C TYR A 272 2.83 7.83 69.25
N CYS A 273 2.40 7.74 67.98
CA CYS A 273 1.32 8.60 67.46
C CYS A 273 0.03 8.46 68.28
N VAL A 274 -0.36 7.24 68.64
CA VAL A 274 -1.54 6.99 69.47
C VAL A 274 -1.36 7.53 70.90
N GLN A 275 -0.21 7.30 71.53
CA GLN A 275 0.08 7.78 72.88
C GLN A 275 0.16 9.30 72.98
N ALA A 276 0.69 9.95 71.95
CA ALA A 276 0.79 11.40 71.87
C ALA A 276 -0.52 12.09 71.48
N GLY A 277 -1.62 11.34 71.30
CA GLY A 277 -2.93 11.89 70.90
C GLY A 277 -2.98 12.39 69.46
N ILE A 278 -2.07 11.94 68.60
CA ILE A 278 -2.04 12.29 67.17
C ILE A 278 -3.05 11.42 66.43
N ASN A 279 -4.02 12.07 65.78
CA ASN A 279 -5.07 11.35 65.05
C ASN A 279 -4.56 10.91 63.66
N VAL A 280 -4.55 9.61 63.40
CA VAL A 280 -4.12 9.05 62.10
C VAL A 280 -5.32 8.98 61.16
N ILE A 281 -5.40 9.92 60.22
CA ILE A 281 -6.55 10.11 59.31
C ILE A 281 -6.54 9.10 58.16
N LYS A 282 -5.36 8.61 57.75
CA LYS A 282 -5.19 7.62 56.68
C LYS A 282 -3.91 6.80 56.94
N ALA A 283 -4.02 5.47 56.96
CA ALA A 283 -2.87 4.57 56.99
C ALA A 283 -2.58 4.07 55.56
N SER A 284 -1.32 4.06 55.15
CA SER A 284 -0.89 3.42 53.90
C SER A 284 -0.79 1.90 54.09
N ASP A 285 -1.08 1.13 53.04
CA ASP A 285 -0.89 -0.32 53.07
C ASP A 285 0.59 -0.68 53.26
N ARG A 286 0.87 -1.70 54.08
CA ARG A 286 2.24 -2.16 54.34
C ARG A 286 2.71 -3.03 53.17
N GLU A 287 3.64 -2.52 52.37
CA GLU A 287 4.40 -3.32 51.41
C GLU A 287 5.70 -3.84 52.03
N THR A 288 5.96 -5.14 51.86
CA THR A 288 7.25 -5.72 52.23
C THR A 288 8.22 -5.52 51.07
N ILE A 289 9.19 -4.63 51.25
CA ILE A 289 10.25 -4.38 50.28
C ILE A 289 11.48 -5.14 50.77
N ILE A 290 11.92 -6.16 50.04
CA ILE A 290 13.21 -6.83 50.27
C ILE A 290 14.27 -5.95 49.59
N GLU A 291 15.28 -5.56 50.36
CA GLU A 291 16.44 -4.80 49.86
C GLU A 291 17.48 -5.73 49.22
#